data_AF-A0A7Y6AC79-F1
#
_entry.id   AF-A0A7Y6AC79-F1
#
_cell.length_a   1.000
_cell.length_b   1.000
_cell.length_c   1.000
_cell.angle_alpha   90.00
_cell.angle_beta   90.00
_cell.angle_gamma   90.00
#
_symmetry.space_group_name_H-M   'P 1'
#
loop_
_entity.id
_entity.type
_entity.pdbx_description
1 polymer ?
#
loop_
_entity_poly.entity_id
_entity_poly.type
_entity_poly.pdbx_seq_one_letter_code
_entity_poly.pdbx_strand_id
1 'polypeptide(L)'
;MSARGGLLRAPDIDADFSAAWDTLAAERGTLADCFDTHVWAAAVLANDPATADRARFKSFDTHCGRVARKLRRHADVRFEVFTEPGRIDTGFARYADLFPRSWKGPLPARIRAERLDLVRRAAARGWVRLYVLYVDDRPAATYLWFRVGAVALWHSTAYDDEFAPLGVGNLAMWRAHEHLLTERPDDPPALVDLLPTSTVQKLRLAPERPPLLDVEAVRGRPLAAAALPVRALARTTRAAATGRIRAYARGRTTAPTSPGGTTA
;
A
#
# COMPACT_ATOMS: atom_id res chain seq x y z
N MET A 1 -26.01 8.38 -5.56
CA MET A 1 -26.34 7.14 -4.82
C MET A 1 -26.32 7.45 -3.33
N SER A 2 -27.46 7.35 -2.66
CA SER A 2 -27.57 7.52 -1.20
C SER A 2 -27.06 6.24 -0.54
N ALA A 3 -26.07 6.34 0.35
CA ALA A 3 -25.57 5.19 1.11
C ALA A 3 -26.65 4.77 2.12
N ARG A 4 -27.29 3.61 1.90
CA ARG A 4 -28.13 2.97 2.91
C ARG A 4 -27.20 2.29 3.92
N GLY A 5 -27.03 2.90 5.09
CA GLY A 5 -26.37 2.25 6.23
C GLY A 5 -27.36 1.30 6.92
N GLY A 6 -26.98 0.04 7.08
CA GLY A 6 -27.67 -0.94 7.91
C GLY A 6 -26.81 -1.30 9.12
N LEU A 7 -27.43 -1.53 10.27
CA LEU A 7 -26.77 -2.11 11.43
C LEU A 7 -26.85 -3.64 11.30
N LEU A 8 -25.71 -4.29 11.08
CA LEU A 8 -25.59 -5.75 11.09
C LEU A 8 -24.82 -6.16 12.34
N ARG A 9 -25.25 -7.21 13.04
CA ARG A 9 -24.42 -7.79 14.11
C ARG A 9 -23.43 -8.75 13.44
N ALA A 10 -22.19 -8.79 13.93
CA ALA A 10 -21.18 -9.70 13.39
C ALA A 10 -21.63 -11.19 13.34
N PRO A 11 -22.36 -11.72 14.35
CA PRO A 11 -22.93 -13.07 14.27
C PRO A 11 -23.97 -13.26 13.16
N ASP A 12 -24.64 -12.18 12.73
CA ASP A 12 -25.65 -12.22 11.67
C ASP A 12 -25.00 -12.25 10.26
N ILE A 13 -23.70 -12.00 10.18
CA ILE A 13 -22.91 -12.02 8.94
C ILE A 13 -22.19 -13.37 8.82
N ASP A 14 -21.42 -13.74 9.85
CA ASP A 14 -20.67 -14.99 9.93
C ASP A 14 -20.28 -15.26 11.40
N ALA A 15 -20.77 -16.38 11.94
CA ALA A 15 -20.60 -16.74 13.35
C ALA A 15 -19.14 -17.10 13.70
N ASP A 16 -18.42 -17.73 12.77
CA ASP A 16 -17.03 -18.14 12.97
C ASP A 16 -16.10 -16.92 12.90
N PHE A 17 -16.37 -15.99 11.98
CA PHE A 17 -15.73 -14.68 11.92
C PHE A 17 -15.96 -13.90 13.22
N SER A 18 -17.20 -13.86 13.73
CA SER A 18 -17.52 -13.17 14.98
C SER A 18 -16.75 -13.75 16.17
N ALA A 19 -16.65 -15.07 16.28
CA ALA A 19 -15.91 -15.74 17.35
C ALA A 19 -14.39 -15.50 17.24
N ALA A 20 -13.84 -15.57 16.02
CA ALA A 20 -12.44 -15.26 15.75
C ALA A 20 -12.14 -13.79 16.07
N TRP A 21 -13.02 -12.87 15.67
CA TRP A 21 -12.93 -11.44 15.93
C TRP A 21 -12.92 -11.10 17.43
N ASP A 22 -13.80 -11.75 18.20
CA ASP A 22 -13.89 -11.51 19.63
C ASP A 22 -12.64 -11.96 20.39
N THR A 23 -12.06 -13.08 19.96
CA THR A 23 -10.78 -13.61 20.44
C THR A 23 -9.63 -12.66 20.08
N LEU A 24 -9.55 -12.23 18.81
CA LEU A 24 -8.50 -11.34 18.31
C LEU A 24 -8.49 -9.97 19.00
N ALA A 25 -9.67 -9.41 19.29
CA ALA A 25 -9.80 -8.12 19.99
C ALA A 25 -9.48 -8.23 21.49
N ALA A 26 -9.74 -9.38 22.13
CA ALA A 26 -9.33 -9.63 23.51
C ALA A 26 -7.80 -9.71 23.65
N GLU A 27 -7.11 -10.23 22.64
CA GLU A 27 -5.65 -10.38 22.63
C GLU A 27 -4.88 -9.11 22.20
N ARG A 28 -5.50 -8.22 21.42
CA ARG A 28 -4.81 -7.04 20.84
C ARG A 28 -5.12 -5.68 21.50
N GLY A 29 -6.12 -5.59 22.37
CA GLY A 29 -6.63 -4.28 22.80
C GLY A 29 -7.27 -3.48 21.65
N THR A 30 -7.61 -2.20 21.89
CA THR A 30 -8.46 -1.32 21.04
C THR A 30 -7.87 -0.87 19.68
N LEU A 31 -7.19 -1.74 18.94
CA LEU A 31 -6.73 -1.46 17.58
C LEU A 31 -7.10 -2.62 16.65
N ALA A 32 -8.20 -2.45 15.92
CA ALA A 32 -8.61 -3.33 14.83
C ALA A 32 -8.65 -2.52 13.53
N ASP A 33 -7.65 -2.71 12.67
CA ASP A 33 -7.75 -2.40 11.25
C ASP A 33 -8.05 -3.72 10.54
N CYS A 34 -9.30 -3.88 10.09
CA CYS A 34 -9.74 -5.02 9.30
C CYS A 34 -9.67 -4.68 7.81
N PHE A 35 -8.79 -5.38 7.09
CA PHE A 35 -8.81 -5.39 5.64
C PHE A 35 -9.45 -6.69 5.16
N ASP A 36 -10.51 -6.52 4.37
CA ASP A 36 -11.31 -7.55 3.70
C ASP A 36 -10.83 -7.73 2.26
N THR A 37 -10.99 -8.93 1.68
CA THR A 37 -10.88 -9.19 0.22
C THR A 37 -11.20 -10.66 -0.13
N HIS A 38 -12.49 -11.01 -0.19
CA HIS A 38 -12.93 -12.35 -0.61
C HIS A 38 -13.24 -12.53 -2.11
N VAL A 39 -13.17 -11.48 -2.94
CA VAL A 39 -13.66 -11.56 -4.34
C VAL A 39 -12.54 -11.85 -5.38
N TRP A 40 -11.27 -11.66 -5.04
CA TRP A 40 -10.15 -11.89 -5.97
C TRP A 40 -9.66 -13.35 -6.01
N ALA A 41 -9.87 -14.11 -4.93
CA ALA A 41 -9.46 -15.50 -4.80
C ALA A 41 -10.07 -16.42 -5.88
N ALA A 42 -11.26 -16.11 -6.40
CA ALA A 42 -11.91 -16.90 -7.43
C ALA A 42 -11.26 -16.74 -8.83
N ALA A 43 -10.54 -15.65 -9.10
CA ALA A 43 -9.99 -15.35 -10.43
C ALA A 43 -8.59 -15.92 -10.66
N VAL A 44 -7.82 -16.17 -9.60
CA VAL A 44 -6.42 -16.64 -9.68
C VAL A 44 -6.30 -18.16 -9.77
N LEU A 45 -7.30 -18.90 -9.29
CA LEU A 45 -7.29 -20.37 -9.24
C LEU A 45 -7.31 -21.08 -10.61
N ALA A 46 -7.29 -20.35 -11.73
CA ALA A 46 -7.45 -20.91 -13.07
C ALA A 46 -6.18 -21.00 -13.94
N ASN A 47 -5.04 -20.39 -13.54
CA ASN A 47 -3.81 -20.38 -14.35
C ASN A 47 -2.55 -20.22 -13.49
N ASP A 48 -1.37 -20.50 -14.07
CA ASP A 48 -0.07 -20.06 -13.53
C ASP A 48 -0.11 -18.53 -13.30
N PRO A 49 -0.07 -18.06 -12.03
CA PRO A 49 -0.30 -16.67 -11.69
C PRO A 49 0.74 -15.73 -12.30
N ALA A 50 2.00 -16.15 -12.42
CA ALA A 50 3.07 -15.29 -12.92
C ALA A 50 2.94 -15.05 -14.44
N THR A 51 2.61 -16.10 -15.18
CA THR A 51 2.41 -16.02 -16.64
C THR A 51 1.12 -15.27 -16.99
N ALA A 52 0.03 -15.52 -16.26
CA ALA A 52 -1.24 -14.81 -16.43
C ALA A 52 -1.11 -13.31 -16.13
N ASP A 53 -0.38 -12.95 -15.08
CA ASP A 53 -0.16 -11.55 -14.69
C ASP A 53 0.63 -10.76 -15.75
N ARG A 54 1.75 -11.33 -16.24
CA ARG A 54 2.52 -10.72 -17.34
C ARG A 54 1.70 -10.57 -18.61
N ALA A 55 0.85 -11.53 -18.95
CA ALA A 55 -0.05 -11.42 -20.10
C ALA A 55 -1.07 -10.29 -19.91
N ARG A 56 -1.67 -10.18 -18.71
CA ARG A 56 -2.62 -9.11 -18.34
C ARG A 56 -1.97 -7.73 -18.38
N PHE A 57 -0.73 -7.61 -17.92
CA PHE A 57 0.00 -6.34 -17.82
C PHE A 57 1.13 -6.18 -18.84
N LYS A 58 1.04 -6.84 -20.00
CA LYS A 58 2.08 -6.87 -21.05
C LYS A 58 2.61 -5.49 -21.44
N SER A 59 1.75 -4.47 -21.50
CA SER A 59 2.15 -3.09 -21.82
C SER A 59 3.01 -2.45 -20.72
N PHE A 60 2.70 -2.76 -19.46
CA PHE A 60 3.44 -2.30 -18.29
C PHE A 60 4.77 -3.05 -18.14
N ASP A 61 4.77 -4.36 -18.36
CA ASP A 61 5.98 -5.18 -18.44
C ASP A 61 6.94 -4.65 -19.51
N THR A 62 6.43 -4.40 -20.73
CA THR A 62 7.21 -3.80 -21.83
C THR A 62 7.75 -2.41 -21.48
N HIS A 63 6.99 -1.60 -20.75
CA HIS A 63 7.46 -0.30 -20.25
C HIS A 63 8.61 -0.46 -19.26
N CYS A 64 8.47 -1.31 -18.25
CA CYS A 64 9.50 -1.57 -17.26
C CYS A 64 10.77 -2.18 -17.88
N GLY A 65 10.62 -3.06 -18.87
CA GLY A 65 11.74 -3.61 -19.63
C GLY A 65 12.52 -2.54 -20.41
N ARG A 66 11.82 -1.56 -21.00
CA ARG A 66 12.47 -0.40 -21.66
C ARG A 66 13.20 0.50 -20.66
N VAL A 67 12.57 0.78 -19.52
CA VAL A 67 13.17 1.57 -18.42
C VAL A 67 14.46 0.91 -17.93
N ALA A 68 14.41 -0.40 -17.61
CA ALA A 68 15.57 -1.16 -17.16
C ALA A 68 16.72 -1.12 -18.18
N ARG A 69 16.42 -1.30 -19.47
CA ARG A 69 17.42 -1.25 -20.53
C ARG A 69 18.03 0.14 -20.69
N LYS A 70 17.24 1.21 -20.54
CA LYS A 70 17.75 2.59 -20.60
C LYS A 70 18.69 2.87 -19.44
N LEU A 71 18.29 2.53 -18.21
CA LEU A 71 19.11 2.75 -17.01
C LEU A 71 20.45 2.01 -17.10
N ARG A 72 20.44 0.73 -17.47
CA ARG A 72 21.65 -0.10 -17.58
C ARG A 72 22.66 0.34 -18.65
N ARG A 73 22.29 1.25 -19.56
CA ARG A 73 23.26 1.83 -20.50
C ARG A 73 24.14 2.90 -19.86
N HIS A 74 23.72 3.46 -18.73
CA HIS A 74 24.33 4.64 -18.14
C HIS A 74 24.72 4.46 -16.67
N ALA A 75 24.24 3.42 -16.01
CA ALA A 75 24.46 3.16 -14.60
C ALA A 75 24.42 1.65 -14.30
N ASP A 76 25.08 1.23 -13.21
CA ASP A 76 24.84 -0.09 -12.64
C ASP A 76 23.47 -0.13 -11.96
N VAL A 77 22.70 -1.20 -12.21
CA VAL A 77 21.33 -1.34 -11.70
C VAL A 77 21.16 -2.70 -11.05
N ARG A 78 21.08 -2.67 -9.72
CA ARG A 78 20.93 -3.86 -8.87
C ARG A 78 19.60 -3.85 -8.14
N PHE A 79 19.00 -5.02 -7.98
CA PHE A 79 17.77 -5.22 -7.22
C PHE A 79 18.05 -6.23 -6.12
N GLU A 80 17.84 -5.83 -4.87
CA GLU A 80 18.02 -6.71 -3.71
C GLU A 80 16.70 -6.92 -2.98
N VAL A 81 16.59 -8.11 -2.40
CA VAL A 81 15.46 -8.51 -1.58
C VAL A 81 15.95 -8.90 -0.19
N PHE A 82 15.30 -8.37 0.83
CA PHE A 82 15.56 -8.66 2.22
C PHE A 82 14.30 -9.28 2.84
N THR A 83 14.38 -10.57 3.17
CA THR A 83 13.27 -11.36 3.74
C THR A 83 13.62 -11.95 5.10
N GLU A 84 14.91 -12.17 5.36
CA GLU A 84 15.39 -12.97 6.50
C GLU A 84 15.85 -12.13 7.70
N PRO A 85 15.68 -12.63 8.94
CA PRO A 85 16.09 -11.94 10.16
C PRO A 85 17.55 -11.45 10.16
N GLY A 86 18.48 -12.26 9.66
CA GLY A 86 19.92 -11.92 9.65
C GLY A 86 20.30 -10.77 8.71
N ARG A 87 19.42 -10.41 7.76
CA ARG A 87 19.69 -9.40 6.73
C ARG A 87 18.73 -8.22 6.80
N ILE A 88 17.62 -8.34 7.52
CA ILE A 88 16.54 -7.36 7.46
C ILE A 88 16.93 -6.00 8.02
N ASP A 89 17.77 -5.95 9.05
CA ASP A 89 18.26 -4.70 9.63
C ASP A 89 19.08 -3.89 8.62
N THR A 90 19.95 -4.58 7.87
CA THR A 90 20.72 -3.97 6.77
C THR A 90 19.77 -3.43 5.70
N GLY A 91 18.80 -4.23 5.26
CA GLY A 91 17.80 -3.79 4.30
C GLY A 91 17.03 -2.58 4.79
N PHE A 92 16.59 -2.59 6.06
CA PHE A 92 15.86 -1.49 6.66
C PHE A 92 16.70 -0.21 6.78
N ALA A 93 18.01 -0.34 7.04
CA ALA A 93 18.92 0.81 7.02
C ALA A 93 18.95 1.47 5.63
N ARG A 94 19.01 0.69 4.55
CA ARG A 94 18.95 1.19 3.16
C ARG A 94 17.60 1.81 2.82
N TYR A 95 16.53 1.16 3.26
CA TYR A 95 15.18 1.69 3.16
C TYR A 95 15.05 3.06 3.82
N ALA A 96 15.51 3.20 5.07
CA ALA A 96 15.41 4.43 5.83
C ALA A 96 16.32 5.54 5.29
N ASP A 97 17.51 5.20 4.78
CA ASP A 97 18.46 6.14 4.17
C ASP A 97 17.90 6.83 2.91
N LEU A 98 16.99 6.16 2.19
CA LEU A 98 16.35 6.74 1.00
C LEU A 98 15.35 7.86 1.35
N PHE A 99 14.70 7.80 2.51
CA PHE A 99 13.58 8.70 2.85
C PHE A 99 13.88 10.20 2.74
N PRO A 100 15.03 10.70 3.26
CA PRO A 100 15.41 12.10 3.12
C PRO A 100 15.46 12.62 1.67
N ARG A 101 15.68 11.74 0.69
CA ARG A 101 15.75 12.07 -0.76
C ARG A 101 14.45 11.79 -1.51
N SER A 102 13.41 11.36 -0.82
CA SER A 102 12.10 11.08 -1.40
C SER A 102 11.11 12.21 -1.13
N TRP A 103 10.06 12.31 -1.94
CA TRP A 103 8.90 13.19 -1.70
C TRP A 103 8.24 13.03 -0.31
N LYS A 104 8.55 11.96 0.44
CA LYS A 104 8.01 11.73 1.79
C LYS A 104 8.79 12.44 2.89
N GLY A 105 10.01 12.91 2.59
CA GLY A 105 10.94 13.43 3.58
C GLY A 105 11.43 12.38 4.57
N PRO A 106 12.31 12.77 5.52
CA PRO A 106 12.90 11.87 6.50
C PRO A 106 11.87 11.16 7.38
N LEU A 107 12.14 9.90 7.74
CA LEU A 107 11.34 9.20 8.74
C LEU A 107 11.56 9.80 10.13
N PRO A 108 10.49 10.21 10.85
CA PRO A 108 10.61 10.59 12.25
C PRO A 108 11.20 9.43 13.08
N ALA A 109 12.07 9.74 14.05
CA ALA A 109 12.80 8.74 14.82
C ALA A 109 11.90 7.67 15.45
N ARG A 110 10.77 8.08 16.03
CA ARG A 110 9.76 7.17 16.59
C ARG A 110 9.19 6.21 15.54
N ILE A 111 8.73 6.74 14.41
CA ILE A 111 8.17 5.95 13.30
C ILE A 111 9.22 5.00 12.72
N ARG A 112 10.48 5.44 12.63
CA ARG A 112 11.60 4.61 12.18
C ARG A 112 11.80 3.43 13.13
N ALA A 113 11.80 3.65 14.45
CA ALA A 113 11.96 2.59 15.45
C ALA A 113 10.79 1.59 15.42
N GLU A 114 9.55 2.08 15.44
CA GLU A 114 8.34 1.24 15.37
C GLU A 114 8.29 0.41 14.09
N ARG A 115 8.70 0.98 12.95
CA ARG A 115 8.72 0.25 11.68
C ARG A 115 9.84 -0.79 11.61
N LEU A 116 11.02 -0.51 12.15
CA LEU A 116 12.11 -1.49 12.24
C LEU A 116 11.68 -2.70 13.09
N ASP A 117 11.05 -2.43 14.22
CA ASP A 117 10.54 -3.46 15.12
C ASP A 117 9.45 -4.33 14.46
N LEU A 118 8.50 -3.72 13.75
CA LEU A 118 7.53 -4.45 12.91
C LEU A 118 8.22 -5.34 11.88
N VAL A 119 9.19 -4.78 11.16
CA VAL A 119 9.92 -5.47 10.08
C VAL A 119 10.73 -6.65 10.61
N ARG A 120 11.38 -6.52 11.78
CA ARG A 120 12.09 -7.62 12.45
C ARG A 120 11.14 -8.75 12.86
N ARG A 121 10.02 -8.42 13.50
CA ARG A 121 9.00 -9.42 13.89
C ARG A 121 8.42 -10.16 12.69
N ALA A 122 8.23 -9.44 11.58
CA ALA A 122 7.73 -10.01 10.33
C ALA A 122 8.81 -10.88 9.66
N ALA A 123 10.09 -10.49 9.67
CA ALA A 123 11.19 -11.33 9.18
C ALA A 123 11.27 -12.67 9.92
N ALA A 124 11.14 -12.65 11.25
CA ALA A 124 11.12 -13.87 12.07
C ALA A 124 9.98 -14.85 11.71
N ARG A 125 8.95 -14.36 11.02
CA ARG A 125 7.79 -15.15 10.57
C ARG A 125 7.81 -15.43 9.06
N GLY A 126 8.86 -15.01 8.35
CA GLY A 126 8.91 -15.06 6.89
C GLY A 126 7.84 -14.21 6.20
N TRP A 127 7.36 -13.17 6.87
CA TRP A 127 6.29 -12.30 6.37
C TRP A 127 6.80 -11.08 5.62
N VAL A 128 7.99 -10.57 5.91
CA VAL A 128 8.46 -9.33 5.28
C VAL A 128 9.13 -9.60 3.94
N ARG A 129 8.88 -8.71 2.98
CA ARG A 129 9.69 -8.57 1.77
C ARG A 129 10.05 -7.12 1.60
N LEU A 130 11.30 -6.78 1.86
CA LEU A 130 11.82 -5.45 1.64
C LEU A 130 12.68 -5.46 0.37
N TYR A 131 12.24 -4.72 -0.62
CA TYR A 131 12.88 -4.60 -1.92
C TYR A 131 13.64 -3.28 -2.00
N VAL A 132 14.86 -3.32 -2.51
CA VAL A 132 15.68 -2.14 -2.77
C VAL A 132 16.25 -2.21 -4.18
N LEU A 133 15.91 -1.22 -5.00
CA LEU A 133 16.55 -0.99 -6.28
C LEU A 133 17.68 0.03 -6.08
N TYR A 134 18.87 -0.30 -6.56
CA TYR A 134 20.04 0.54 -6.56
C TYR A 134 20.35 1.05 -7.98
N VAL A 135 20.86 2.27 -8.05
CA VAL A 135 21.48 2.87 -9.24
C VAL A 135 22.84 3.38 -8.78
N ASP A 136 23.93 2.85 -9.36
CA ASP A 136 25.32 3.15 -8.97
C ASP A 136 25.54 3.05 -7.44
N ASP A 137 25.18 1.90 -6.86
CA ASP A 137 25.23 1.59 -5.42
C ASP A 137 24.42 2.49 -4.47
N ARG A 138 23.69 3.49 -5.00
CA ARG A 138 22.74 4.29 -4.23
C ARG A 138 21.34 3.67 -4.27
N PRO A 139 20.65 3.54 -3.12
CA PRO A 139 19.22 3.21 -3.11
C PRO A 139 18.42 4.25 -3.90
N ALA A 140 17.77 3.83 -4.97
CA ALA A 140 16.98 4.67 -5.88
C ALA A 140 15.48 4.45 -5.69
N ALA A 141 15.06 3.25 -5.31
CA ALA A 141 13.67 2.96 -4.96
C ALA A 141 13.56 1.82 -3.97
N THR A 142 12.55 1.87 -3.10
CA THR A 142 12.30 0.86 -2.08
C THR A 142 10.82 0.52 -1.99
N TYR A 143 10.53 -0.73 -1.71
CA TYR A 143 9.19 -1.25 -1.52
C TYR A 143 9.17 -2.18 -0.32
N LEU A 144 8.30 -1.91 0.65
CA LEU A 144 8.09 -2.75 1.82
C LEU A 144 6.74 -3.45 1.68
N TRP A 145 6.80 -4.77 1.60
CA TRP A 145 5.65 -5.65 1.50
C TRP A 145 5.60 -6.60 2.68
N PHE A 146 4.40 -7.06 3.00
CA PHE A 146 4.18 -8.19 3.90
C PHE A 146 3.41 -9.26 3.16
N ARG A 147 3.74 -10.53 3.31
CA ARG A 147 2.88 -11.62 2.89
C ARG A 147 2.55 -12.53 4.08
N VAL A 148 1.26 -12.62 4.35
CA VAL A 148 0.66 -13.27 5.51
C VAL A 148 -0.34 -14.28 4.97
N GLY A 149 0.00 -15.56 5.07
CA GLY A 149 -0.73 -16.63 4.39
C GLY A 149 -0.81 -16.38 2.88
N ALA A 150 -2.02 -16.40 2.36
CA ALA A 150 -2.31 -16.22 0.94
C ALA A 150 -2.34 -14.74 0.50
N VAL A 151 -2.21 -13.78 1.41
CA VAL A 151 -2.31 -12.35 1.09
C VAL A 151 -0.95 -11.68 1.10
N ALA A 152 -0.64 -10.90 0.07
CA ALA A 152 0.50 -10.01 -0.01
C ALA A 152 0.05 -8.54 -0.03
N LEU A 153 0.62 -7.74 0.87
CA LEU A 153 0.25 -6.36 1.15
C LEU A 153 1.40 -5.44 0.76
N TRP A 154 1.16 -4.51 -0.15
CA TRP A 154 2.11 -3.43 -0.43
C TRP A 154 1.94 -2.29 0.58
N HIS A 155 2.66 -2.40 1.69
CA HIS A 155 2.58 -1.49 2.83
C HIS A 155 3.20 -0.11 2.56
N SER A 156 4.42 -0.05 2.00
CA SER A 156 5.10 1.23 1.80
C SER A 156 5.99 1.25 0.58
N THR A 157 6.21 2.43 0.04
CA THR A 157 7.20 2.71 -1.00
C THR A 157 7.83 4.07 -0.76
N ALA A 158 9.07 4.22 -1.20
CA ALA A 158 9.74 5.50 -1.39
C ALA A 158 10.74 5.34 -2.54
N TYR A 159 10.94 6.38 -3.32
CA TYR A 159 11.97 6.47 -4.37
C TYR A 159 12.62 7.85 -4.29
N ASP A 160 13.87 7.91 -4.71
CA ASP A 160 14.66 9.13 -4.79
C ASP A 160 14.09 10.02 -5.91
N ASP A 161 13.77 11.28 -5.58
CA ASP A 161 13.13 12.21 -6.51
C ASP A 161 14.05 12.52 -7.72
N GLU A 162 15.38 12.44 -7.55
CA GLU A 162 16.37 12.62 -8.61
C GLU A 162 16.21 11.58 -9.72
N PHE A 163 15.87 10.34 -9.34
CA PHE A 163 15.70 9.23 -10.27
C PHE A 163 14.25 9.06 -10.74
N ALA A 164 13.29 9.81 -10.19
CA ALA A 164 11.87 9.69 -10.53
C ALA A 164 11.59 9.84 -12.06
N PRO A 165 12.21 10.78 -12.80
CA PRO A 165 12.01 10.91 -14.25
C PRO A 165 12.46 9.68 -15.05
N LEU A 166 13.34 8.86 -14.47
CA LEU A 166 13.84 7.63 -15.10
C LEU A 166 12.88 6.45 -14.88
N GLY A 167 11.86 6.58 -14.05
CA GLY A 167 10.87 5.53 -13.80
C GLY A 167 11.32 4.45 -12.81
N VAL A 168 12.29 4.74 -11.95
CA VAL A 168 12.84 3.76 -10.98
C VAL A 168 11.79 3.19 -10.02
N GLY A 169 10.79 3.99 -9.63
CA GLY A 169 9.68 3.52 -8.79
C GLY A 169 8.85 2.45 -9.50
N ASN A 170 8.47 2.66 -10.77
CA ASN A 170 7.73 1.67 -11.55
C ASN A 170 8.55 0.41 -11.76
N LEU A 171 9.84 0.54 -12.07
CA LEU A 171 10.73 -0.60 -12.25
C LEU A 171 10.86 -1.42 -10.97
N ALA A 172 11.16 -0.77 -9.84
CA ALA A 172 11.32 -1.46 -8.55
C ALA A 172 10.04 -2.15 -8.09
N MET A 173 8.88 -1.50 -8.28
CA MET A 173 7.58 -2.10 -8.03
C MET A 173 7.36 -3.35 -8.87
N TRP A 174 7.61 -3.27 -10.18
CA TRP A 174 7.41 -4.40 -11.09
C TRP A 174 8.29 -5.57 -10.69
N ARG A 175 9.57 -5.32 -10.38
CA ARG A 175 10.50 -6.34 -9.87
C ARG A 175 10.05 -6.95 -8.55
N ALA A 176 9.52 -6.14 -7.64
CA ALA A 176 8.95 -6.62 -6.37
C ALA A 176 7.75 -7.53 -6.61
N HIS A 177 6.89 -7.17 -7.56
CA HIS A 177 5.73 -7.98 -7.95
C HIS A 177 6.18 -9.31 -8.57
N GLU A 178 7.08 -9.27 -9.57
CA GLU A 178 7.63 -10.47 -10.21
C GLU A 178 8.25 -11.43 -9.19
N HIS A 179 9.10 -10.90 -8.29
CA HIS A 179 9.69 -11.70 -7.22
C HIS A 179 8.62 -12.33 -6.33
N LEU A 180 7.63 -11.55 -5.87
CA LEU A 180 6.58 -12.06 -4.99
C LEU A 180 5.77 -13.21 -5.61
N LEU A 181 5.48 -13.16 -6.91
CA LEU A 181 4.72 -14.23 -7.60
C LEU A 181 5.58 -15.47 -7.86
N THR A 182 6.90 -15.34 -7.84
CA THR A 182 7.84 -16.42 -8.21
C THR A 182 8.66 -16.96 -7.04
N GLU A 183 8.70 -16.28 -5.89
CA GLU A 183 9.46 -16.68 -4.70
C GLU A 183 9.00 -18.02 -4.11
N ARG A 184 7.73 -18.39 -4.35
CA ARG A 184 7.13 -19.67 -3.96
C ARG A 184 6.18 -20.15 -5.06
N PRO A 185 6.69 -20.84 -6.09
CA PRO A 185 5.87 -21.27 -7.23
C PRO A 185 4.70 -22.16 -6.85
N ASP A 186 4.88 -23.02 -5.83
CA ASP A 186 3.86 -23.95 -5.35
C ASP A 186 2.86 -23.32 -4.36
N ASP A 187 3.14 -22.09 -3.91
CA ASP A 187 2.33 -21.34 -2.96
C ASP A 187 2.43 -19.86 -3.35
N PRO A 188 1.84 -19.43 -4.48
CA PRO A 188 1.76 -18.02 -4.83
C PRO A 188 0.72 -17.33 -3.93
N PRO A 189 0.84 -16.01 -3.66
CA PRO A 189 -0.21 -15.30 -2.96
C PRO A 189 -1.52 -15.37 -3.77
N ALA A 190 -2.58 -15.82 -3.13
CA ALA A 190 -3.94 -15.77 -3.67
C ALA A 190 -4.56 -14.38 -3.57
N LEU A 191 -3.86 -13.36 -3.05
CA LEU A 191 -4.22 -11.95 -3.12
C LEU A 191 -3.00 -11.02 -3.11
N VAL A 192 -2.99 -10.03 -4.02
CA VAL A 192 -2.09 -8.86 -3.92
C VAL A 192 -2.89 -7.61 -3.59
N ASP A 193 -2.88 -7.21 -2.32
CA ASP A 193 -3.52 -6.00 -1.82
C ASP A 193 -2.56 -4.79 -1.92
N LEU A 194 -2.95 -3.84 -2.76
CA LEU A 194 -2.20 -2.60 -2.97
C LEU A 194 -2.53 -1.53 -1.92
N LEU A 195 -3.35 -1.84 -0.92
CA LEU A 195 -3.92 -0.94 0.09
C LEU A 195 -4.76 0.19 -0.54
N PRO A 196 -5.55 0.91 0.29
CA PRO A 196 -6.29 2.10 -0.14
C PRO A 196 -5.37 3.13 -0.81
N THR A 197 -5.75 3.61 -1.99
CA THR A 197 -4.96 4.59 -2.72
C THR A 197 -5.77 5.27 -3.82
N SER A 198 -5.27 6.40 -4.29
CA SER A 198 -5.77 7.10 -5.49
C SER A 198 -4.69 7.28 -6.56
N THR A 199 -3.53 6.61 -6.42
CA THR A 199 -2.43 6.78 -7.37
C THR A 199 -2.72 6.09 -8.70
N VAL A 200 -2.43 6.78 -9.81
CA VAL A 200 -2.61 6.25 -11.18
C VAL A 200 -1.92 4.90 -11.37
N GLN A 201 -0.74 4.71 -10.76
CA GLN A 201 0.01 3.46 -10.80
C GLN A 201 -0.80 2.28 -10.24
N LYS A 202 -1.35 2.42 -9.03
CA LYS A 202 -2.11 1.35 -8.38
C LYS A 202 -3.49 1.16 -9.00
N LEU A 203 -4.06 2.19 -9.65
CA LEU A 203 -5.31 2.07 -10.43
C LEU A 203 -5.11 1.26 -11.72
N ARG A 204 -3.93 1.34 -12.35
CA ARG A 204 -3.61 0.52 -13.53
C ARG A 204 -3.43 -0.96 -13.20
N LEU A 205 -2.95 -1.27 -12.00
CA LEU A 205 -2.68 -2.64 -11.54
C LEU A 205 -3.91 -3.32 -10.91
N ALA A 206 -4.75 -2.56 -10.21
CA ALA A 206 -5.96 -3.06 -9.57
C ALA A 206 -7.13 -2.12 -9.91
N PRO A 207 -7.70 -2.23 -11.13
CA PRO A 207 -8.85 -1.44 -11.54
C PRO A 207 -10.12 -1.84 -10.77
N GLU A 208 -10.19 -3.11 -10.35
CA GLU A 208 -11.24 -3.65 -9.50
C GLU A 208 -10.91 -3.32 -8.05
N ARG A 209 -11.77 -2.53 -7.39
CA ARG A 209 -11.61 -2.09 -6.01
C ARG A 209 -12.84 -2.55 -5.24
N PRO A 210 -12.71 -3.48 -4.28
CA PRO A 210 -13.80 -3.70 -3.35
C PRO A 210 -14.08 -2.40 -2.59
N PRO A 211 -15.35 -2.12 -2.23
CA PRO A 211 -15.67 -0.96 -1.43
C PRO A 211 -14.91 -1.04 -0.10
N LEU A 212 -14.25 0.07 0.28
CA LEU A 212 -13.71 0.19 1.63
C LEU A 212 -14.88 0.44 2.58
N LEU A 213 -15.03 -0.42 3.56
CA LEU A 213 -16.06 -0.33 4.57
C LEU A 213 -15.45 0.23 5.85
N ASP A 214 -16.04 1.31 6.38
CA ASP A 214 -15.76 1.75 7.73
C ASP A 214 -16.65 0.94 8.69
N VAL A 215 -16.05 0.06 9.48
CA VAL A 215 -16.77 -0.70 10.51
C VAL A 215 -16.60 0.01 11.86
N GLU A 216 -17.70 0.42 12.48
CA GLU A 216 -17.71 0.81 13.89
C GLU A 216 -18.30 -0.33 14.73
N ALA A 217 -17.53 -0.82 15.70
CA ALA A 217 -17.98 -1.80 16.66
C ALA A 217 -17.82 -1.25 18.08
N VAL A 218 -18.77 -1.57 18.97
CA VAL A 218 -18.70 -1.25 20.40
C VAL A 218 -18.98 -2.51 21.20
N ARG A 219 -18.11 -2.81 22.16
CA ARG A 219 -18.27 -3.96 23.04
C ARG A 219 -18.90 -3.52 24.37
N GLY A 220 -19.99 -4.15 24.78
CA GLY A 220 -20.57 -4.02 26.12
C GLY A 220 -21.03 -2.62 26.53
N ARG A 221 -21.29 -1.71 25.58
CA ARG A 221 -21.69 -0.32 25.85
C ARG A 221 -22.90 0.09 25.01
N PRO A 222 -24.14 -0.19 25.49
CA PRO A 222 -25.36 0.04 24.72
C PRO A 222 -25.57 1.52 24.35
N LEU A 223 -25.20 2.46 25.22
CA LEU A 223 -25.26 3.90 24.93
C LEU A 223 -24.26 4.32 23.84
N ALA A 224 -23.08 3.70 23.78
CA ALA A 224 -22.13 3.95 22.71
C ALA A 224 -22.62 3.38 21.38
N ALA A 225 -23.35 2.26 21.40
CA ALA A 225 -23.97 1.65 20.23
C ALA A 225 -25.06 2.54 19.64
N ALA A 226 -25.89 3.13 20.49
CA ALA A 226 -26.94 4.07 20.09
C ALA A 226 -26.39 5.34 19.40
N ALA A 227 -25.15 5.74 19.72
CA ALA A 227 -24.50 6.90 19.13
C ALA A 227 -23.83 6.63 17.77
N LEU A 228 -23.66 5.36 17.37
CA LEU A 228 -22.94 4.98 16.13
C LEU A 228 -23.50 5.65 14.86
N PRO A 229 -24.83 5.70 14.62
CA PRO A 229 -25.37 6.33 13.42
C PRO A 229 -25.05 7.84 13.34
N VAL A 230 -25.10 8.53 14.49
CA VAL A 230 -24.78 9.97 14.58
C VAL A 230 -23.30 10.21 14.35
N ARG A 231 -22.43 9.35 14.87
CA ARG A 231 -20.97 9.42 14.66
C ARG A 231 -20.60 9.14 13.21
N ALA A 232 -21.22 8.16 12.57
CA ALA A 232 -21.05 7.88 11.15
C ALA A 232 -21.49 9.08 10.28
N LEU A 233 -22.63 9.70 10.60
CA LEU A 233 -23.11 10.90 9.90
C LEU A 233 -22.16 12.11 10.10
N ALA A 234 -21.69 12.34 11.31
CA ALA A 234 -20.72 13.40 11.61
C ALA A 234 -19.38 13.19 10.88
N ARG A 235 -18.91 11.94 10.74
CA ARG A 235 -17.67 11.63 10.00
C ARG A 235 -17.82 11.84 8.51
N THR A 236 -18.89 11.33 7.91
CA THR A 236 -19.17 11.49 6.46
C THR A 236 -19.29 12.98 6.08
N THR A 237 -20.00 13.77 6.88
CA THR A 237 -20.10 15.24 6.68
C THR A 237 -18.77 15.95 6.87
N ARG A 238 -17.99 15.61 7.90
CA ARG A 238 -16.65 16.19 8.13
C ARG A 238 -15.65 15.82 7.03
N ALA A 239 -15.66 14.58 6.56
CA ALA A 239 -14.82 14.12 5.46
C ALA A 239 -15.18 14.85 4.15
N ALA A 240 -16.48 15.00 3.85
CA ALA A 240 -16.94 15.77 2.70
C ALA A 240 -16.54 17.25 2.79
N ALA A 241 -16.68 17.88 3.96
CA ALA A 241 -16.26 19.27 4.18
C ALA A 241 -14.74 19.45 4.00
N THR A 242 -13.94 18.57 4.59
CA THR A 242 -12.47 18.60 4.48
C THR A 242 -12.01 18.36 3.04
N GLY A 243 -12.68 17.46 2.32
CA GLY A 243 -12.46 17.22 0.90
C GLY A 243 -12.72 18.45 0.03
N ARG A 244 -13.82 19.17 0.27
CA ARG A 244 -14.15 20.43 -0.42
C ARG A 244 -13.14 21.54 -0.12
N ILE A 245 -12.72 21.69 1.14
CA ILE A 245 -11.71 22.68 1.54
C ILE A 245 -10.37 22.39 0.85
N ARG A 246 -9.93 21.12 0.79
CA ARG A 246 -8.68 20.74 0.09
C ARG A 246 -8.78 20.88 -1.43
N ALA A 247 -9.95 20.70 -2.02
CA ALA A 247 -10.17 20.94 -3.44
C ALA A 247 -10.15 22.45 -3.76
N TYR A 248 -10.82 23.25 -2.93
CA TYR A 248 -10.85 24.71 -3.02
C TYR A 248 -9.45 25.32 -2.83
N ALA A 249 -8.69 24.85 -1.85
CA ALA A 249 -7.31 25.30 -1.61
C ALA A 249 -6.37 24.99 -2.78
N ARG A 250 -6.55 23.84 -3.45
CA ARG A 250 -5.78 23.47 -4.66
C ARG A 250 -6.20 24.27 -5.90
N GLY A 251 -7.46 24.72 -5.99
CA GLY A 251 -7.93 25.57 -7.08
C GLY A 251 -7.46 27.03 -6.99
N ARG A 252 -7.10 27.52 -5.80
CA ARG A 252 -6.52 28.87 -5.63
C ARG A 252 -5.04 28.93 -5.99
N THR A 253 -4.30 27.84 -5.88
CA THR A 253 -2.87 27.80 -6.26
C THR A 253 -2.63 27.79 -7.77
N THR A 254 -3.66 27.64 -8.59
CA THR A 254 -3.59 27.63 -10.06
C THR A 254 -4.20 28.88 -10.71
N ALA A 255 -4.51 29.93 -9.96
CA ALA A 255 -4.92 31.21 -10.55
C ALA A 255 -3.69 31.91 -11.16
N PRO A 256 -3.67 32.23 -12.47
CA PRO A 256 -2.57 32.97 -13.07
C PRO A 256 -2.55 34.38 -12.47
N THR A 257 -1.39 34.78 -11.94
CA THR A 257 -1.09 36.18 -11.69
C THR A 257 -1.10 36.91 -13.02
N SER A 258 -2.17 37.67 -13.29
CA SER A 258 -2.20 38.63 -14.40
C SER A 258 -1.02 39.60 -14.26
N PRO A 259 -0.20 39.82 -15.31
CA PRO A 259 0.73 40.92 -15.32
C PRO A 259 -0.09 42.21 -15.47
N GLY A 260 -0.03 43.06 -14.45
CA GLY A 260 -0.51 44.43 -14.54
C GLY A 260 0.26 45.18 -15.62
N GLY A 261 -0.46 45.87 -16.50
CA GLY A 261 0.13 46.77 -17.46
C GLY A 261 0.80 47.96 -16.76
N THR A 262 1.81 48.53 -17.41
CA THR A 262 2.05 49.98 -17.36
C THR A 262 2.68 50.39 -18.68
N THR A 263 1.98 51.32 -19.33
CA THR A 263 2.41 52.23 -20.38
C THR A 263 3.68 53.00 -20.03
N ALA A 264 4.64 53.03 -20.94
CA ALA A 264 5.30 54.23 -21.45
C ALA A 264 6.10 53.85 -22.71
#